data_AF-A0A7S0W3N7-F1
#
_entry.id   AF-A0A7S0W3N7-F1
#
_cell.length_a   1.000
_cell.length_b   1.000
_cell.length_c   1.000
_cell.angle_alpha   90.00
_cell.angle_beta   90.00
_cell.angle_gamma   90.00
#
_symmetry.space_group_name_H-M   'P 1'
#
loop_
_entity.id
_entity.type
_entity.pdbx_description
1 polymer ?
#
loop_
_entity_poly.entity_id
_entity_poly.type
_entity_poly.pdbx_seq_one_letter_code
_entity_poly.pdbx_strand_id
1 'polypeptide(L)'
;GKEMCLDYESLVQPELCASTVPAAQGATEHVEDFFFRTVHLGTECWAFCALSRLRVARGEALAGRWGDAAAHVRTVARVLEYLGNHVTMLSSMCLSDYLPLKVEIDGTSGAGSVQVRELRGALSLMLDPLCEAAAGMCPGVGARGTKAPSPALPKKGSFRSSSKKLRVAIAQGGGPAQAQRPAEAPGGSEGEAVFEAIVGVYGSPGEFPELNAYAKALEVCEGALLGGFYHRHWALARGVIGSEARGTMNGAVAGLRAACETPVFPLLDRVRAHLGRDADARLSANKGKLLQRIAAQGPAPPPPPFP
;
A
#
# COMPACT_ATOMS: atom_id res chain seq x y z
N GLY A 1 2.25 -4.10 46.34
CA GLY A 1 1.28 -4.55 45.32
C GLY A 1 1.95 -5.60 44.47
N LYS A 2 1.26 -6.71 44.16
CA LYS A 2 1.78 -7.71 43.22
C LYS A 2 1.80 -7.08 41.83
N GLU A 3 2.99 -6.97 41.23
CA GLU A 3 3.14 -6.60 39.83
C GLU A 3 2.44 -7.68 38.99
N MET A 4 1.39 -7.31 38.26
CA MET A 4 0.75 -8.21 37.31
C MET A 4 1.66 -8.34 36.10
N CYS A 5 2.47 -9.39 36.06
CA CYS A 5 3.15 -9.78 34.83
C CYS A 5 2.10 -10.38 33.88
N LEU A 6 2.05 -9.89 32.63
CA LEU A 6 1.19 -10.48 31.60
C LEU A 6 1.76 -11.85 31.22
N ASP A 7 0.94 -12.89 31.31
CA ASP A 7 1.31 -14.23 30.84
C ASP A 7 1.42 -14.22 29.31
N TYR A 8 2.60 -14.58 28.80
CA TYR A 8 2.90 -14.53 27.36
C TYR A 8 1.95 -15.43 26.58
N GLU A 9 1.68 -16.64 27.07
CA GLU A 9 0.83 -17.62 26.39
C GLU A 9 -0.61 -17.09 26.25
N SER A 10 -1.16 -16.51 27.31
CA SER A 10 -2.47 -15.84 27.27
C SER A 10 -2.53 -14.67 26.29
N LEU A 11 -1.41 -13.97 26.08
CA LEU A 11 -1.30 -12.79 25.22
C LEU A 11 -1.20 -13.17 23.75
N VAL A 12 -0.35 -14.14 23.40
CA VAL A 12 -0.09 -14.53 22.01
C VAL A 12 -0.98 -15.67 21.50
N GLN A 13 -1.58 -16.45 22.40
CA GLN A 13 -2.50 -17.54 22.11
C GLN A 13 -2.00 -18.49 21.00
N PRO A 14 -0.79 -19.07 21.14
CA PRO A 14 -0.16 -19.85 20.07
C PRO A 14 -0.99 -21.09 19.70
N GLU A 15 -1.64 -21.73 20.67
CA GLU A 15 -2.52 -22.89 20.45
C GLU A 15 -3.75 -22.55 19.60
N LEU A 16 -4.29 -21.34 19.73
CA LEU A 16 -5.40 -20.91 18.87
C LEU A 16 -4.92 -20.81 17.41
N CYS A 17 -3.77 -20.18 17.17
CA CYS A 17 -3.17 -20.12 15.84
C CYS A 17 -2.86 -21.51 15.29
N ALA A 18 -2.26 -22.40 16.09
CA ALA A 18 -1.98 -23.77 15.69
C ALA A 18 -3.25 -24.53 15.33
N SER A 19 -4.35 -24.34 16.08
CA SER A 19 -5.63 -25.00 15.82
C SER A 19 -6.33 -24.54 14.53
N THR A 20 -5.99 -23.35 13.99
CA THR A 20 -6.54 -22.87 12.71
C THR A 20 -5.96 -23.59 11.50
N VAL A 21 -4.80 -24.24 11.68
CA VAL A 21 -4.28 -25.21 10.72
C VAL A 21 -4.75 -26.56 11.23
N PRO A 22 -5.73 -27.23 10.58
CA PRO A 22 -6.27 -28.49 11.09
C PRO A 22 -5.12 -29.40 11.48
N ALA A 23 -5.05 -29.76 12.77
CA ALA A 23 -4.08 -30.73 13.23
C ALA A 23 -4.22 -31.94 12.31
N ALA A 24 -3.09 -32.42 11.77
CA ALA A 24 -2.98 -33.61 10.95
C ALA A 24 -3.43 -34.86 11.73
N GLN A 25 -4.71 -34.92 12.11
CA GLN A 25 -5.36 -36.06 12.76
C GLN A 25 -5.65 -37.18 11.74
N GLY A 26 -5.40 -36.92 10.46
CA GLY A 26 -4.92 -37.86 9.46
C GLY A 26 -3.96 -37.07 8.57
N ALA A 27 -2.85 -37.67 8.11
CA ALA A 27 -1.83 -37.01 7.31
C ALA A 27 -2.43 -36.03 6.29
N THR A 28 -1.95 -34.79 6.23
CA THR A 28 -2.24 -33.94 5.08
C THR A 28 -1.83 -34.74 3.85
N GLU A 29 -2.78 -35.04 2.96
CA GLU A 29 -2.52 -35.86 1.77
C GLU A 29 -1.38 -35.25 0.92
N HIS A 30 -1.21 -33.93 1.01
CA HIS A 30 -0.17 -33.18 0.34
C HIS A 30 0.90 -32.67 1.31
N VAL A 31 2.15 -32.96 0.98
CA VAL A 31 3.35 -32.53 1.74
C VAL A 31 3.44 -31.00 1.86
N GLU A 32 2.96 -30.28 0.84
CA GLU A 32 3.02 -28.82 0.76
C GLU A 32 1.85 -28.09 1.47
N ASP A 33 0.79 -28.79 1.89
CA ASP A 33 -0.43 -28.15 2.41
C ASP A 33 -0.15 -27.33 3.68
N PHE A 34 0.59 -27.90 4.63
CA PHE A 34 0.94 -27.22 5.88
C PHE A 34 1.73 -25.92 5.61
N PHE A 35 2.74 -25.99 4.75
CA PHE A 35 3.58 -24.83 4.41
C PHE A 35 2.77 -23.76 3.67
N PHE A 36 1.99 -24.18 2.66
CA PHE A 36 1.10 -23.30 1.91
C PHE A 36 0.14 -22.53 2.84
N ARG A 37 -0.57 -23.24 3.72
CA ARG A 37 -1.51 -22.62 4.67
C ARG A 37 -0.82 -21.69 5.66
N THR A 38 0.33 -22.08 6.18
CA THR A 38 1.09 -21.28 7.14
C THR A 38 1.52 -19.93 6.54
N VAL A 39 2.00 -19.92 5.29
CA VAL A 39 2.36 -18.67 4.61
C VAL A 39 1.12 -17.78 4.42
N HIS A 40 -0.02 -18.35 4.03
CA HIS A 40 -1.26 -17.58 3.84
C HIS A 40 -1.82 -17.04 5.17
N LEU A 41 -1.82 -17.83 6.24
CA LEU A 41 -2.23 -17.38 7.58
C LEU A 41 -1.34 -16.23 8.07
N GLY A 42 -0.02 -16.35 7.90
CA GLY A 42 0.92 -15.26 8.20
C GLY A 42 0.60 -13.99 7.40
N THR A 43 0.24 -14.15 6.13
CA THR A 43 -0.15 -13.03 5.26
C THR A 43 -1.41 -12.33 5.78
N GLU A 44 -2.44 -13.08 6.17
CA GLU A 44 -3.67 -12.54 6.76
C GLU A 44 -3.43 -11.77 8.06
N CYS A 45 -2.63 -12.33 8.97
CA CYS A 45 -2.29 -11.69 10.24
C CYS A 45 -1.59 -10.34 10.04
N TRP A 46 -0.61 -10.28 9.13
CA TRP A 46 0.10 -9.04 8.81
C TRP A 46 -0.77 -8.05 8.05
N ALA A 47 -1.63 -8.50 7.14
CA ALA A 47 -2.61 -7.66 6.47
C ALA A 47 -3.60 -7.03 7.47
N PHE A 48 -4.07 -7.78 8.46
CA PHE A 48 -4.88 -7.26 9.56
C PHE A 48 -4.16 -6.15 10.34
N CYS A 49 -2.89 -6.37 10.70
CA CYS A 49 -2.05 -5.37 11.38
C CYS A 49 -1.88 -4.10 10.54
N ALA A 50 -1.62 -4.25 9.23
CA ALA A 50 -1.52 -3.14 8.29
C ALA A 50 -2.83 -2.33 8.22
N LEU A 51 -3.97 -3.00 8.05
CA LEU A 51 -5.29 -2.36 8.01
C LEU A 51 -5.63 -1.63 9.32
N SER A 52 -5.33 -2.25 10.46
CA SER A 52 -5.50 -1.62 11.78
C SER A 52 -4.69 -0.33 11.87
N ARG A 53 -3.42 -0.37 11.45
CA ARG A 53 -2.52 0.78 11.46
C ARG A 53 -2.95 1.89 10.49
N LEU A 54 -3.48 1.54 9.31
CA LEU A 54 -4.07 2.52 8.37
C LEU A 54 -5.28 3.23 8.98
N ARG A 55 -6.15 2.51 9.72
CA ARG A 55 -7.29 3.14 10.40
C ARG A 55 -6.84 4.16 11.45
N VAL A 56 -5.81 3.82 12.23
CA VAL A 56 -5.19 4.76 13.19
C VAL A 56 -4.61 5.96 12.44
N ALA A 57 -3.76 5.73 11.44
CA ALA A 57 -3.14 6.78 10.64
C ALA A 57 -4.16 7.75 10.04
N ARG A 58 -5.31 7.24 9.56
CA ARG A 58 -6.38 8.08 9.04
C ARG A 58 -6.99 8.97 10.12
N GLY A 59 -7.22 8.40 11.31
CA GLY A 59 -7.72 9.16 12.47
C GLY A 59 -6.76 10.27 12.89
N GLU A 60 -5.45 9.99 12.88
CA GLU A 60 -4.38 10.97 13.13
C GLU A 60 -4.38 12.09 12.09
N ALA A 61 -4.45 11.74 10.79
CA ALA A 61 -4.46 12.70 9.68
C ALA A 61 -5.71 13.61 9.73
N LEU A 62 -6.90 13.03 9.95
CA LEU A 62 -8.14 13.79 10.11
C LEU A 62 -8.12 14.74 11.32
N ALA A 63 -7.32 14.43 12.33
CA ALA A 63 -7.13 15.28 13.50
C ALA A 63 -5.99 16.30 13.32
N GLY A 64 -5.38 16.38 12.13
CA GLY A 64 -4.26 17.28 11.82
C GLY A 64 -2.93 16.85 12.43
N ARG A 65 -2.80 15.64 12.96
CA ARG A 65 -1.55 15.09 13.51
C ARG A 65 -0.76 14.39 12.40
N TRP A 66 -0.29 15.19 11.45
CA TRP A 66 0.34 14.72 10.21
C TRP A 66 1.62 13.92 10.45
N GLY A 67 2.45 14.32 11.41
CA GLY A 67 3.67 13.59 11.78
C GLY A 67 3.40 12.16 12.24
N ASP A 68 2.44 11.97 13.14
CA ASP A 68 2.03 10.66 13.67
C ASP A 68 1.36 9.81 12.59
N ALA A 69 0.48 10.42 11.79
CA ALA A 69 -0.14 9.76 10.64
C ALA A 69 0.93 9.24 9.66
N ALA A 70 1.92 10.07 9.34
CA ALA A 70 3.02 9.71 8.44
C ALA A 70 3.86 8.56 9.00
N ALA A 71 4.14 8.56 10.31
CA ALA A 71 4.87 7.49 10.97
C ALA A 71 4.12 6.15 10.87
N HIS A 72 2.80 6.15 11.12
CA HIS A 72 1.97 4.95 10.99
C HIS A 72 1.88 4.44 9.54
N VAL A 73 1.74 5.32 8.55
CA VAL A 73 1.77 4.94 7.13
C VAL A 73 3.12 4.31 6.74
N ARG A 74 4.23 4.87 7.22
CA ARG A 74 5.57 4.26 6.99
C ARG A 74 5.69 2.88 7.64
N THR A 75 5.11 2.67 8.82
CA THR A 75 5.04 1.33 9.42
C THR A 75 4.27 0.36 8.53
N VAL A 76 3.14 0.79 7.96
CA VAL A 76 2.37 -0.03 7.01
C VAL A 76 3.21 -0.38 5.79
N ALA A 77 3.95 0.58 5.22
CA ALA A 77 4.84 0.32 4.09
C ALA A 77 5.85 -0.80 4.39
N ARG A 78 6.50 -0.78 5.56
CA ARG A 78 7.42 -1.84 5.99
C ARG A 78 6.75 -3.21 6.12
N VAL A 79 5.50 -3.24 6.63
CA VAL A 79 4.72 -4.48 6.71
C VAL A 79 4.41 -5.01 5.31
N LEU A 80 4.07 -4.14 4.35
CA LEU A 80 3.80 -4.55 2.97
C LEU A 80 5.06 -5.05 2.25
N GLU A 81 6.21 -4.41 2.48
CA GLU A 81 7.51 -4.91 1.99
C GLU A 81 7.85 -6.29 2.57
N TYR A 82 7.64 -6.46 3.89
CA TYR A 82 7.79 -7.75 4.54
C TYR A 82 6.85 -8.79 3.94
N LEU A 83 5.56 -8.49 3.77
CA LEU A 83 4.59 -9.37 3.13
C LEU A 83 5.04 -9.80 1.73
N GLY A 84 5.62 -8.86 0.97
CA GLY A 84 6.25 -9.14 -0.31
C GLY A 84 7.36 -10.19 -0.23
N ASN A 85 8.25 -10.12 0.76
CA ASN A 85 9.26 -11.15 1.01
C ASN A 85 8.63 -12.46 1.51
N HIS A 86 7.68 -12.36 2.44
CA HIS A 86 7.01 -13.50 3.08
C HIS A 86 6.33 -14.42 2.07
N VAL A 87 5.56 -13.86 1.12
CA VAL A 87 4.92 -14.70 0.09
C VAL A 87 5.92 -15.38 -0.83
N THR A 88 7.10 -14.79 -1.06
CA THR A 88 8.13 -15.44 -1.88
C THR A 88 8.72 -16.71 -1.26
N MET A 89 8.46 -16.99 0.02
CA MET A 89 8.80 -18.28 0.63
C MET A 89 8.12 -19.44 -0.11
N LEU A 90 6.94 -19.24 -0.70
CA LEU A 90 6.27 -20.26 -1.53
C LEU A 90 7.05 -20.65 -2.78
N SER A 91 8.11 -19.91 -3.14
CA SER A 91 9.01 -20.32 -4.22
C SER A 91 9.86 -21.54 -3.88
N SER A 92 9.93 -21.94 -2.61
CA SER A 92 10.61 -23.16 -2.18
C SER A 92 9.76 -24.42 -2.28
N MET A 93 8.46 -24.31 -2.60
CA MET A 93 7.61 -25.48 -2.78
C MET A 93 8.03 -26.29 -4.00
N CYS A 94 7.94 -27.60 -3.89
CA CYS A 94 8.12 -28.49 -5.02
C CYS A 94 6.88 -28.42 -5.93
N LEU A 95 7.08 -28.10 -7.22
CA LEU A 95 5.95 -27.98 -8.15
C LEU A 95 5.18 -29.30 -8.31
N SER A 96 5.86 -30.45 -8.30
CA SER A 96 5.20 -31.76 -8.41
C SER A 96 4.26 -32.04 -7.25
N ASP A 97 4.56 -31.48 -6.07
CA ASP A 97 3.83 -31.74 -4.83
C ASP A 97 2.72 -30.68 -4.63
N TYR A 98 2.92 -29.48 -5.19
CA TYR A 98 1.92 -28.42 -5.22
C TYR A 98 0.77 -28.69 -6.22
N LEU A 99 1.04 -29.31 -7.37
CA LEU A 99 0.02 -29.51 -8.40
C LEU A 99 -1.18 -30.37 -7.92
N PRO A 100 -1.00 -31.48 -7.19
CA PRO A 100 -2.11 -32.20 -6.56
C PRO A 100 -2.91 -31.34 -5.57
N LEU A 101 -2.21 -30.62 -4.68
CA LEU A 101 -2.85 -29.69 -3.74
C LEU A 101 -3.69 -28.63 -4.46
N LYS A 102 -3.19 -28.08 -5.58
CA LYS A 102 -3.90 -27.09 -6.40
C LYS A 102 -5.28 -27.58 -6.84
N VAL A 103 -5.44 -28.87 -7.12
CA VAL A 103 -6.73 -29.46 -7.52
C VAL A 103 -7.72 -29.48 -6.36
N GLU A 104 -7.26 -29.77 -5.14
CA GLU A 104 -8.14 -29.80 -3.96
C GLU A 104 -8.61 -28.42 -3.51
N ILE A 105 -7.73 -27.42 -3.64
CA ILE A 105 -8.08 -26.04 -3.29
C ILE A 105 -8.80 -25.32 -4.43
N ASP A 106 -9.19 -26.03 -5.50
CA ASP A 106 -9.93 -25.44 -6.62
C ASP A 106 -11.24 -24.78 -6.14
N GLY A 107 -11.56 -23.62 -6.71
CA GLY A 107 -12.63 -22.77 -6.22
C GLY A 107 -12.30 -21.92 -4.97
N THR A 108 -11.15 -22.13 -4.32
CA THR A 108 -10.62 -21.22 -3.30
C THR A 108 -9.38 -20.50 -3.82
N SER A 109 -9.23 -19.20 -3.56
CA SER A 109 -8.04 -18.47 -3.94
C SER A 109 -7.75 -17.31 -3.00
N GLY A 110 -6.57 -16.69 -3.16
CA GLY A 110 -6.23 -15.44 -2.47
C GLY A 110 -7.22 -14.30 -2.72
N ALA A 111 -8.09 -14.37 -3.72
CA ALA A 111 -9.20 -13.43 -3.89
C ALA A 111 -10.27 -13.53 -2.78
N GLY A 112 -10.33 -14.67 -2.08
CA GLY A 112 -11.17 -14.88 -0.91
C GLY A 112 -10.63 -14.18 0.34
N SER A 113 -9.36 -13.72 0.31
CA SER A 113 -8.80 -12.91 1.40
C SER A 113 -9.56 -11.59 1.54
N VAL A 114 -10.31 -11.45 2.63
CA VAL A 114 -11.00 -10.20 2.95
C VAL A 114 -9.97 -9.10 3.21
N GLN A 115 -8.91 -9.39 3.96
CA GLN A 115 -7.95 -8.39 4.40
C GLN A 115 -7.07 -7.90 3.25
N VAL A 116 -6.50 -8.82 2.44
CA VAL A 116 -5.63 -8.43 1.31
C VAL A 116 -6.42 -7.62 0.29
N ARG A 117 -7.69 -7.97 0.04
CA ARG A 117 -8.58 -7.20 -0.84
C ARG A 117 -8.89 -5.81 -0.30
N GLU A 118 -8.98 -5.65 1.02
CA GLU A 118 -9.23 -4.35 1.65
C GLU A 118 -8.02 -3.40 1.59
N LEU A 119 -6.78 -3.90 1.50
CA LEU A 119 -5.56 -3.08 1.58
C LEU A 119 -5.57 -1.90 0.60
N ARG A 120 -5.89 -2.15 -0.67
CA ARG A 120 -5.90 -1.11 -1.71
C ARG A 120 -6.91 -0.02 -1.40
N GLY A 121 -8.16 -0.41 -1.12
CA GLY A 121 -9.24 0.55 -0.82
C GLY A 121 -8.96 1.34 0.46
N ALA A 122 -8.45 0.67 1.50
CA ALA A 122 -8.05 1.33 2.75
C ALA A 122 -6.92 2.35 2.53
N LEU A 123 -5.94 2.01 1.68
CA LEU A 123 -4.85 2.92 1.34
C LEU A 123 -5.35 4.10 0.50
N SER A 124 -6.22 3.90 -0.50
CA SER A 124 -6.80 4.99 -1.29
C SER A 124 -7.51 6.04 -0.43
N LEU A 125 -8.24 5.61 0.62
CA LEU A 125 -8.93 6.50 1.55
C LEU A 125 -7.99 7.37 2.41
N MET A 126 -6.69 7.10 2.40
CA MET A 126 -5.69 7.93 3.07
C MET A 126 -5.40 9.23 2.34
N LEU A 127 -5.82 9.37 1.09
CA LEU A 127 -5.68 10.60 0.33
C LEU A 127 -6.70 11.65 0.78
N ASP A 128 -7.89 11.25 1.25
CA ASP A 128 -8.99 12.17 1.63
C ASP A 128 -8.53 13.28 2.59
N PRO A 129 -7.86 12.98 3.73
CA PRO A 129 -7.46 14.03 4.67
C PRO A 129 -6.48 15.04 4.05
N LEU A 130 -5.59 14.59 3.17
CA LEU A 130 -4.65 15.47 2.47
C LEU A 130 -5.40 16.41 1.52
N CYS A 131 -6.37 15.90 0.77
CA CYS A 131 -7.21 16.71 -0.10
C CYS A 131 -8.05 17.73 0.69
N GLU A 132 -8.63 17.32 1.82
CA GLU A 132 -9.40 18.21 2.71
C GLU A 132 -8.51 19.33 3.28
N ALA A 133 -7.29 18.99 3.71
CA ALA A 133 -6.33 19.98 4.20
C ALA A 133 -5.91 20.97 3.10
N ALA A 134 -5.62 20.45 1.90
CA ALA A 134 -5.25 21.26 0.73
C ALA A 134 -6.38 22.20 0.31
N ALA A 135 -7.63 21.74 0.29
CA ALA A 135 -8.79 22.59 -0.01
C ALA A 135 -8.93 23.76 0.99
N GLY A 136 -8.62 23.52 2.27
CA GLY A 136 -8.62 24.55 3.31
C GLY A 136 -7.52 25.61 3.17
N MET A 137 -6.49 25.35 2.36
CA MET A 137 -5.40 26.30 2.08
C MET A 137 -5.75 27.29 0.94
N CYS A 138 -6.76 26.99 0.12
CA CYS A 138 -7.13 27.82 -1.03
C CYS A 138 -7.96 29.05 -0.60
N PRO A 139 -7.48 30.29 -0.81
CA PRO A 139 -8.27 31.49 -0.50
C PRO A 139 -9.49 31.57 -1.43
N GLY A 140 -10.70 31.62 -0.85
CA GLY A 140 -11.97 31.83 -1.58
C GLY A 140 -12.91 30.62 -1.65
N VAL A 141 -12.43 29.41 -1.32
CA VAL A 141 -13.31 28.25 -1.11
C VAL A 141 -13.81 28.33 0.32
N GLY A 142 -15.04 28.83 0.51
CA GLY A 142 -15.61 29.23 1.81
C GLY A 142 -15.21 28.30 2.96
N ALA A 143 -14.29 28.80 3.80
CA ALA A 143 -13.81 28.10 4.97
C ALA A 143 -14.99 27.76 5.87
N ARG A 144 -15.47 26.51 5.84
CA ARG A 144 -16.30 25.97 6.92
C ARG A 144 -15.43 25.81 8.15
N GLY A 145 -15.20 26.93 8.84
CA GLY A 145 -14.69 27.05 10.21
C GLY A 145 -13.89 25.88 10.76
N THR A 146 -12.77 25.51 10.14
CA THR A 146 -11.77 24.65 10.77
C THR A 146 -10.88 25.56 11.62
N LYS A 147 -11.36 25.88 12.83
CA LYS A 147 -10.48 26.34 13.90
C LYS A 147 -9.35 25.32 13.97
N ALA A 148 -8.10 25.75 13.82
CA ALA A 148 -6.94 24.89 14.03
C ALA A 148 -7.15 24.10 15.33
N PRO A 149 -7.14 22.75 15.29
CA PRO A 149 -7.45 21.96 16.47
C PRO A 149 -6.37 22.22 17.51
N SER A 150 -6.74 22.95 18.57
CA SER A 150 -6.02 22.92 19.83
C SER A 150 -5.89 21.45 20.27
N PRO A 151 -4.76 20.98 20.83
CA PRO A 151 -4.47 19.57 21.09
C PRO A 151 -5.27 19.02 22.30
N ALA A 152 -6.58 19.20 22.31
CA ALA A 152 -7.48 18.57 23.25
C ALA A 152 -7.73 17.12 22.79
N LEU A 153 -7.28 16.17 23.60
CA LEU A 153 -7.54 14.73 23.44
C LEU A 153 -9.04 14.47 23.17
N PRO A 154 -9.39 13.65 22.16
CA PRO A 154 -10.78 13.34 21.85
C PRO A 154 -11.41 12.53 22.99
N LYS A 155 -12.57 13.01 23.48
CA LYS A 155 -13.45 12.23 24.36
C LYS A 155 -13.99 11.03 23.58
N LYS A 156 -13.89 9.83 24.18
CA LYS A 156 -14.39 8.56 23.64
C LYS A 156 -15.82 8.70 23.10
N GLY A 157 -15.98 8.73 21.78
CA GLY A 157 -17.27 8.93 21.12
C GLY A 157 -17.35 8.21 19.77
N SER A 158 -17.99 7.03 19.78
CA SER A 158 -18.68 6.35 18.67
C SER A 158 -18.20 6.59 17.22
N PHE A 159 -17.22 5.79 16.80
CA PHE A 159 -16.73 5.65 15.42
C PHE A 159 -17.68 4.79 14.54
N ARG A 160 -18.94 5.20 14.37
CA ARG A 160 -19.98 4.37 13.69
C ARG A 160 -20.34 4.79 12.26
N SER A 161 -19.88 5.95 11.77
CA SER A 161 -20.36 6.50 10.48
C SER A 161 -19.51 6.11 9.26
N SER A 162 -18.18 6.07 9.38
CA SER A 162 -17.28 5.76 8.24
C SER A 162 -17.26 4.28 7.83
N SER A 163 -17.73 3.38 8.70
CA SER A 163 -17.85 1.96 8.43
C SER A 163 -18.91 1.64 7.38
N LYS A 164 -19.90 2.51 7.16
CA LYS A 164 -21.00 2.25 6.21
C LYS A 164 -20.56 2.45 4.76
N LYS A 165 -19.77 3.49 4.46
CA LYS A 165 -19.15 3.68 3.12
C LYS A 165 -18.12 2.59 2.80
N LEU A 166 -17.31 2.20 3.80
CA LEU A 166 -16.36 1.10 3.64
C LEU A 166 -17.09 -0.23 3.39
N ARG A 167 -18.15 -0.54 4.16
CA ARG A 167 -18.97 -1.76 3.98
C ARG A 167 -19.74 -1.80 2.65
N VAL A 168 -20.21 -0.66 2.14
CA VAL A 168 -20.89 -0.59 0.83
C VAL A 168 -19.91 -0.82 -0.32
N ALA A 169 -18.68 -0.30 -0.24
CA ALA A 169 -17.62 -0.62 -1.20
C ALA A 169 -17.17 -2.10 -1.16
N ILE A 170 -17.28 -2.74 0.02
CA ILE A 170 -16.97 -4.17 0.25
C ILE A 170 -18.09 -5.08 -0.29
N ALA A 171 -19.35 -4.69 -0.15
CA ALA A 171 -20.51 -5.50 -0.57
C ALA A 171 -20.66 -5.62 -2.10
N GLN A 172 -19.98 -4.77 -2.88
CA GLN A 172 -20.06 -4.76 -4.35
C GLN A 172 -19.09 -5.72 -5.05
N GLY A 173 -18.43 -6.64 -4.32
CA GLY A 173 -18.14 -7.99 -4.82
C GLY A 173 -17.27 -8.13 -6.07
N GLY A 174 -16.43 -7.16 -6.42
CA GLY A 174 -15.43 -7.32 -7.47
C GLY A 174 -14.26 -8.16 -6.97
N GLY A 175 -13.92 -9.25 -7.67
CA GLY A 175 -12.66 -9.96 -7.44
C GLY A 175 -11.44 -9.03 -7.59
N PRO A 176 -10.21 -9.47 -7.26
CA PRO A 176 -9.00 -8.65 -7.34
C PRO A 176 -8.69 -8.07 -8.74
N ALA A 177 -9.44 -8.47 -9.76
CA ALA A 177 -9.37 -7.96 -11.13
C ALA A 177 -10.57 -7.10 -11.58
N GLN A 178 -11.65 -6.98 -10.79
CA GLN A 178 -12.61 -5.89 -11.01
C GLN A 178 -12.02 -4.66 -10.32
N ALA A 179 -11.11 -4.02 -11.06
CA ALA A 179 -10.59 -2.71 -10.73
C ALA A 179 -11.76 -1.83 -10.27
N GLN A 180 -11.81 -1.56 -8.96
CA GLN A 180 -12.57 -0.42 -8.45
C GLN A 180 -12.17 0.73 -9.35
N ARG A 181 -13.14 1.24 -10.11
CA ARG A 181 -12.95 2.31 -11.07
C ARG A 181 -12.09 3.36 -10.35
N PRO A 182 -10.87 3.66 -10.84
CA PRO A 182 -9.99 4.59 -10.14
C PRO A 182 -10.82 5.83 -9.86
N ALA A 183 -10.81 6.28 -8.60
CA ALA A 183 -11.60 7.44 -8.20
C ALA A 183 -11.34 8.53 -9.24
N GLU A 184 -12.34 8.85 -10.06
CA GLU A 184 -12.20 9.84 -11.11
C GLU A 184 -11.68 11.10 -10.41
N ALA A 185 -10.54 11.60 -10.87
CA ALA A 185 -9.99 12.82 -10.30
C ALA A 185 -11.11 13.86 -10.32
N PRO A 186 -11.35 14.58 -9.19
CA PRO A 186 -12.46 15.52 -9.10
C PRO A 186 -12.38 16.48 -10.29
N GLY A 187 -13.31 16.32 -11.23
CA GLY A 187 -13.42 17.22 -12.37
C GLY A 187 -13.95 18.57 -11.90
N GLY A 188 -13.41 19.66 -12.43
CA GLY A 188 -13.89 21.01 -12.15
C GLY A 188 -12.89 21.86 -11.36
N SER A 189 -13.29 23.10 -11.07
CA SER A 189 -12.44 24.13 -10.46
C SER A 189 -11.96 23.76 -9.06
N GLU A 190 -12.76 23.02 -8.28
CA GLU A 190 -12.39 22.57 -6.93
C GLU A 190 -11.24 21.54 -6.97
N GLY A 191 -11.28 20.60 -7.91
CA GLY A 191 -10.22 19.61 -8.08
C GLY A 191 -8.90 20.24 -8.51
N GLU A 192 -8.95 21.29 -9.33
CA GLU A 192 -7.75 22.03 -9.73
C GLU A 192 -7.17 22.84 -8.56
N ALA A 193 -8.02 23.46 -7.74
CA ALA A 193 -7.56 24.17 -6.54
C ALA A 193 -6.85 23.22 -5.54
N VAL A 194 -7.40 22.03 -5.31
CA VAL A 194 -6.76 20.99 -4.48
C VAL A 194 -5.43 20.54 -5.09
N PHE A 195 -5.39 20.35 -6.41
CA PHE A 195 -4.17 19.99 -7.13
C PHE A 195 -3.07 21.04 -6.92
N GLU A 196 -3.36 22.32 -7.16
CA GLU A 196 -2.42 23.44 -6.98
C GLU A 196 -1.94 23.58 -5.53
N ALA A 197 -2.83 23.38 -4.56
CA ALA A 197 -2.45 23.40 -3.14
C ALA A 197 -1.47 22.26 -2.80
N ILE A 198 -1.68 21.05 -3.32
CA ILE A 198 -0.74 19.94 -3.12
C ILE A 198 0.58 20.19 -3.88
N VAL A 199 0.54 20.79 -5.07
CA VAL A 199 1.76 21.28 -5.75
C VAL A 199 2.53 22.24 -4.84
N GLY A 200 1.86 23.16 -4.16
CA GLY A 200 2.46 24.05 -3.16
C GLY A 200 3.11 23.30 -1.99
N VAL A 201 2.45 22.28 -1.44
CA VAL A 201 3.00 21.41 -0.37
C VAL A 201 4.31 20.72 -0.81
N TYR A 202 4.42 20.32 -2.08
CA TYR A 202 5.64 19.71 -2.61
C TYR A 202 6.70 20.74 -3.04
N GLY A 203 6.28 21.90 -3.53
CA GLY A 203 7.16 22.99 -3.97
C GLY A 203 7.85 23.69 -2.80
N SER A 204 7.19 23.75 -1.64
CA SER A 204 7.67 24.42 -0.43
C SER A 204 7.64 23.47 0.80
N PRO A 205 8.45 22.40 0.83
CA PRO A 205 8.41 21.42 1.93
C PRO A 205 8.78 22.05 3.29
N GLY A 206 9.50 23.17 3.32
CA GLY A 206 9.80 23.91 4.55
C GLY A 206 8.61 24.66 5.13
N GLU A 207 7.64 25.05 4.31
CA GLU A 207 6.41 25.74 4.76
C GLU A 207 5.36 24.75 5.27
N PHE A 208 5.35 23.53 4.70
CA PHE A 208 4.40 22.47 5.03
C PHE A 208 5.09 21.14 5.39
N PRO A 209 6.01 21.11 6.37
CA PRO A 209 6.90 19.97 6.59
C PRO A 209 6.15 18.67 6.94
N GLU A 210 5.13 18.75 7.79
CA GLU A 210 4.40 17.54 8.20
C GLU A 210 3.43 17.02 7.14
N LEU A 211 2.74 17.93 6.43
CA LEU A 211 1.88 17.57 5.29
C LEU A 211 2.70 16.95 4.16
N ASN A 212 3.88 17.51 3.86
CA ASN A 212 4.82 16.96 2.91
C ASN A 212 5.30 15.56 3.35
N ALA A 213 5.69 15.41 4.63
CA ALA A 213 6.10 14.13 5.19
C ALA A 213 4.98 13.06 5.14
N TYR A 214 3.73 13.46 5.34
CA TYR A 214 2.57 12.58 5.18
C TYR A 214 2.36 12.18 3.72
N ALA A 215 2.36 13.13 2.79
CA ALA A 215 2.24 12.84 1.36
C ALA A 215 3.35 11.90 0.88
N LYS A 216 4.60 12.12 1.31
CA LYS A 216 5.72 11.20 1.03
C LYS A 216 5.54 9.83 1.67
N ALA A 217 4.97 9.74 2.86
CA ALA A 217 4.65 8.44 3.46
C ALA A 217 3.61 7.68 2.62
N LEU A 218 2.61 8.36 2.05
CA LEU A 218 1.64 7.74 1.13
C LEU A 218 2.33 7.18 -0.11
N GLU A 219 3.23 7.95 -0.75
CA GLU A 219 4.02 7.47 -1.91
C GLU A 219 4.84 6.22 -1.58
N VAL A 220 5.53 6.21 -0.43
CA VAL A 220 6.32 5.06 0.03
C VAL A 220 5.41 3.85 0.26
N CYS A 221 4.24 4.04 0.86
CA CYS A 221 3.28 2.96 1.11
C CYS A 221 2.64 2.43 -0.17
N GLU A 222 2.37 3.28 -1.16
CA GLU A 222 1.93 2.88 -2.50
C GLU A 222 3.00 2.03 -3.19
N GLY A 223 4.26 2.46 -3.19
CA GLY A 223 5.38 1.70 -3.74
C GLY A 223 5.53 0.33 -3.07
N ALA A 224 5.39 0.27 -1.74
CA ALA A 224 5.42 -0.98 -0.98
C ALA A 224 4.23 -1.90 -1.31
N LEU A 225 3.02 -1.35 -1.54
CA LEU A 225 1.87 -2.16 -1.95
C LEU A 225 2.04 -2.71 -3.37
N LEU A 226 2.33 -1.83 -4.34
CA LEU A 226 2.34 -2.17 -5.76
C LEU A 226 3.60 -2.96 -6.15
N GLY A 227 4.78 -2.43 -5.84
CA GLY A 227 6.07 -3.05 -6.17
C GLY A 227 6.55 -4.05 -5.12
N GLY A 228 6.29 -3.77 -3.84
CA GLY A 228 6.69 -4.65 -2.74
C GLY A 228 5.84 -5.91 -2.67
N PHE A 229 4.52 -5.77 -2.53
CA PHE A 229 3.64 -6.93 -2.32
C PHE A 229 3.02 -7.48 -3.62
N TYR A 230 2.23 -6.67 -4.33
CA TYR A 230 1.46 -7.15 -5.50
C TYR A 230 2.36 -7.67 -6.63
N HIS A 231 3.41 -6.93 -6.98
CA HIS A 231 4.33 -7.35 -8.03
C HIS A 231 5.07 -8.64 -7.67
N ARG A 232 5.50 -8.80 -6.42
CA ARG A 232 6.17 -10.04 -5.99
C ARG A 232 5.23 -11.24 -5.96
N HIS A 233 3.99 -11.02 -5.54
CA HIS A 233 2.96 -12.06 -5.63
C HIS A 233 2.67 -12.46 -7.08
N TRP A 234 2.58 -11.49 -8.00
CA TRP A 234 2.48 -11.78 -9.43
C TRP A 234 3.69 -12.56 -9.97
N ALA A 235 4.91 -12.13 -9.62
CA ALA A 235 6.14 -12.77 -10.06
C ALA A 235 6.25 -14.21 -9.54
N LEU A 236 5.89 -14.44 -8.27
CA LEU A 236 5.77 -15.77 -7.67
C LEU A 236 4.76 -16.63 -8.44
N ALA A 237 3.52 -16.15 -8.62
CA ALA A 237 2.50 -16.90 -9.34
C ALA A 237 2.97 -17.28 -10.75
N ARG A 238 3.60 -16.34 -11.47
CA ARG A 238 4.21 -16.62 -12.78
C ARG A 238 5.33 -17.67 -12.69
N GLY A 239 6.16 -17.63 -11.67
CA GLY A 239 7.27 -18.58 -11.49
C GLY A 239 6.82 -19.99 -11.11
N VAL A 240 5.74 -20.11 -10.32
CA VAL A 240 5.23 -21.40 -9.83
C VAL A 240 4.31 -22.06 -10.86
N ILE A 241 3.29 -21.36 -11.36
CA ILE A 241 2.29 -21.97 -12.26
C ILE A 241 2.47 -21.62 -13.73
N GLY A 242 3.40 -20.72 -14.08
CA GLY A 242 3.63 -20.27 -15.45
C GLY A 242 2.75 -19.06 -15.85
N SER A 243 3.13 -18.37 -16.92
CA SER A 243 2.46 -17.14 -17.37
C SER A 243 1.11 -17.35 -18.05
N GLU A 244 0.89 -18.52 -18.64
CA GLU A 244 -0.34 -18.88 -19.36
C GLU A 244 -1.35 -19.59 -18.46
N ALA A 245 -0.93 -19.98 -17.26
CA ALA A 245 -1.80 -20.69 -16.34
C ALA A 245 -2.93 -19.79 -15.81
N ARG A 246 -4.05 -20.45 -15.55
CA ARG A 246 -5.16 -19.89 -14.79
C ARG A 246 -5.03 -20.35 -13.34
N GLY A 247 -5.33 -19.43 -12.42
CA GLY A 247 -5.54 -19.76 -11.02
C GLY A 247 -6.84 -20.54 -10.82
N THR A 248 -7.04 -21.01 -9.59
CA THR A 248 -8.20 -21.81 -9.12
C THR A 248 -9.56 -21.11 -9.23
N MET A 249 -9.59 -19.80 -9.56
CA MET A 249 -10.83 -19.07 -9.87
C MET A 249 -10.88 -18.57 -11.32
N ASN A 250 -10.19 -19.23 -12.25
CA ASN A 250 -10.06 -18.81 -13.66
C ASN A 250 -9.41 -17.43 -13.87
N GLY A 251 -8.91 -16.79 -12.81
CA GLY A 251 -8.12 -15.57 -12.91
C GLY A 251 -6.79 -15.85 -13.61
N ALA A 252 -6.55 -15.19 -14.73
CA ALA A 252 -5.26 -15.27 -15.40
C ALA A 252 -4.18 -14.59 -14.56
N VAL A 253 -2.96 -15.12 -14.57
CA VAL A 253 -1.77 -14.46 -13.98
C VAL A 253 -1.62 -13.02 -14.51
N ALA A 254 -2.07 -12.76 -15.74
CA ALA A 254 -2.15 -11.41 -16.33
C ALA A 254 -3.00 -10.42 -15.50
N GLY A 255 -4.07 -10.88 -14.83
CA GLY A 255 -4.91 -10.03 -13.99
C GLY A 255 -4.19 -9.50 -12.75
N LEU A 256 -3.27 -10.29 -12.17
CA LEU A 256 -2.43 -9.85 -11.05
C LEU A 256 -1.48 -8.73 -11.45
N ARG A 257 -0.98 -8.75 -12.69
CA ARG A 257 -0.10 -7.70 -13.23
C ARG A 257 -0.80 -6.34 -13.27
N ALA A 258 -2.04 -6.30 -13.76
CA ALA A 258 -2.82 -5.07 -13.85
C ALA A 258 -3.01 -4.37 -12.49
N ALA A 259 -3.17 -5.15 -11.42
CA ALA A 259 -3.28 -4.62 -10.06
C ALA A 259 -2.00 -3.88 -9.58
N CYS A 260 -0.84 -4.27 -10.10
CA CYS A 260 0.46 -3.65 -9.79
C CYS A 260 0.70 -2.36 -10.59
N GLU A 261 0.15 -2.29 -11.80
CA GLU A 261 0.39 -1.18 -12.75
C GLU A 261 -0.56 0.00 -12.53
N THR A 262 -1.68 -0.22 -11.84
CA THR A 262 -2.66 0.85 -11.57
C THR A 262 -2.26 1.64 -10.33
N PRO A 263 -2.04 2.96 -10.40
CA PRO A 263 -1.72 3.77 -9.24
C PRO A 263 -2.87 3.80 -8.23
N VAL A 264 -2.53 3.87 -6.95
CA VAL A 264 -3.46 4.06 -5.82
C VAL A 264 -3.77 5.54 -5.63
N PHE A 265 -2.77 6.41 -5.87
CA PHE A 265 -2.84 7.87 -5.69
C PHE A 265 -2.57 8.63 -7.00
N PRO A 266 -3.47 8.56 -7.99
CA PRO A 266 -3.27 9.22 -9.28
C PRO A 266 -3.07 10.75 -9.18
N LEU A 267 -3.65 11.39 -8.15
CA LEU A 267 -3.43 12.81 -7.89
C LEU A 267 -1.97 13.13 -7.54
N LEU A 268 -1.35 12.34 -6.66
CA LEU A 268 0.05 12.53 -6.27
C LEU A 268 0.98 12.26 -7.46
N ASP A 269 0.62 11.32 -8.32
CA ASP A 269 1.36 11.07 -9.57
C ASP A 269 1.30 12.27 -10.53
N ARG A 270 0.12 12.86 -10.71
CA ARG A 270 -0.05 14.09 -11.50
C ARG A 270 0.79 15.25 -10.93
N VAL A 271 0.84 15.39 -9.60
CA VAL A 271 1.63 16.44 -8.92
C VAL A 271 3.12 16.26 -9.21
N ARG A 272 3.66 15.04 -9.06
CA ARG A 272 5.05 14.75 -9.40
C ARG A 272 5.36 15.04 -10.86
N ALA A 273 4.48 14.62 -11.78
CA ALA A 273 4.66 14.86 -13.21
C ALA A 273 4.65 16.36 -13.56
N HIS A 274 3.81 17.16 -12.88
CA HIS A 274 3.79 18.61 -13.04
C HIS A 274 5.09 19.27 -12.56
N LEU A 275 5.50 18.98 -11.32
CA LEU A 275 6.76 19.50 -10.77
C LEU A 275 7.98 19.11 -11.59
N GLY A 276 7.98 17.91 -12.17
CA GLY A 276 9.04 17.46 -13.09
C GLY A 276 9.12 18.31 -14.35
N ARG A 277 7.97 18.64 -14.97
CA ARG A 277 7.91 19.54 -16.14
C ARG A 277 8.38 20.95 -15.80
N ASP A 278 7.98 21.48 -14.65
CA ASP A 278 8.39 22.80 -14.18
C ASP A 278 9.89 22.87 -13.91
N ALA A 279 10.44 21.85 -13.25
CA ALA A 279 11.87 21.72 -13.04
C ALA A 279 12.63 21.63 -14.37
N ASP A 280 12.15 20.83 -15.32
CA ASP A 280 12.73 20.71 -16.65
C ASP A 280 12.73 22.02 -17.42
N ALA A 281 11.64 22.78 -17.38
CA ALA A 281 11.54 24.10 -18.00
C ALA A 281 12.55 25.08 -17.39
N ARG A 282 12.58 25.17 -16.05
CA ARG A 282 13.48 26.08 -15.31
C ARG A 282 14.95 25.73 -15.46
N LEU A 283 15.28 24.44 -15.52
CA LEU A 283 16.67 23.94 -15.56
C LEU A 283 17.14 23.59 -16.98
N SER A 284 16.31 23.77 -18.01
CA SER A 284 16.64 23.49 -19.41
C SER A 284 17.94 24.16 -19.86
N ALA A 285 18.14 25.43 -19.52
CA ALA A 285 19.36 26.17 -19.80
C ALA A 285 20.62 25.58 -19.10
N ASN A 286 20.44 24.97 -17.93
CA ASN A 286 21.52 24.32 -17.20
C ASN A 286 21.88 22.96 -17.80
N LYS A 287 20.90 22.23 -18.36
CA LYS A 287 21.14 20.96 -19.08
C LYS A 287 22.10 21.17 -20.25
N GLY A 288 21.90 22.24 -21.05
CA GLY A 288 22.80 22.59 -22.14
C GLY A 288 24.25 22.84 -21.67
N LYS A 289 24.41 23.63 -20.60
CA LYS A 289 25.73 23.89 -20.00
C LYS A 289 26.40 22.63 -19.45
N LEU A 290 25.63 21.72 -18.84
CA LEU A 290 26.15 20.45 -18.32
C LEU A 290 26.66 19.56 -19.47
N LEU A 291 25.87 19.43 -20.54
CA LEU A 291 26.27 18.65 -21.72
C LEU A 291 27.52 19.22 -22.40
N GLN A 292 27.62 20.55 -22.49
CA GLN A 292 28.83 21.22 -22.98
C GLN A 292 30.06 20.92 -22.11
N ARG A 293 29.91 20.90 -20.77
CA ARG A 293 31.00 20.53 -19.86
C ARG A 293 31.43 19.09 -20.04
N ILE A 294 30.48 18.16 -20.18
CA ILE A 294 30.77 16.74 -20.45
C ILE A 294 31.50 16.59 -21.79
N ALA A 295 31.06 17.29 -22.83
CA ALA A 295 31.72 17.27 -24.14
C ALA A 295 33.14 17.86 -24.07
N ALA A 296 33.35 18.92 -23.28
CA ALA A 296 34.66 19.55 -23.10
C ALA A 296 35.65 18.70 -22.28
N GLN A 297 35.16 17.82 -21.39
CA GLN A 297 36.01 16.90 -20.62
C GLN A 297 36.61 15.78 -21.48
N GLY A 298 36.09 15.57 -22.70
CA GLY A 298 36.49 14.46 -23.56
C GLY A 298 36.06 13.10 -22.98
N PRO A 299 36.28 12.00 -23.71
CA PRO A 299 36.05 10.67 -23.18
C PRO A 299 36.94 10.42 -21.96
N ALA A 300 36.40 9.82 -20.91
CA ALA A 300 37.21 9.35 -19.80
C ALA A 300 38.30 8.41 -20.35
N PRO A 301 39.57 8.52 -19.88
CA PRO A 301 40.60 7.58 -20.27
C PRO A 301 40.14 6.15 -19.92
N PRO A 302 40.50 5.14 -20.73
CA PRO A 302 40.14 3.76 -20.44
C PRO A 302 40.63 3.37 -19.04
N PRO A 303 39.86 2.58 -18.29
CA PRO A 303 40.32 2.08 -17.00
C PRO A 303 41.67 1.35 -17.18
N PRO A 304 42.58 1.44 -16.20
CA PRO A 304 43.84 0.71 -16.28
C PRO A 304 43.54 -0.80 -16.41
N PRO A 305 44.41 -1.57 -17.11
CA PRO A 305 44.24 -3.01 -17.18
C PRO A 305 44.20 -3.61 -15.78
N PHE A 306 43.28 -4.56 -15.54
CA PHE A 306 43.22 -5.28 -14.28
C PHE A 306 44.53 -6.08 -14.08
N PRO A 307 45.12 -6.06 -12.87
CA PRO A 307 46.32 -6.84 -12.56
C PRO A 307 46.06 -8.35 -12.56
#